data_AF-A0A177K650-F1
#
_entry.id   AF-A0A177K650-F1
#
_cell.length_a   1.000
_cell.length_b   1.000
_cell.length_c   1.000
_cell.angle_alpha   90.00
_cell.angle_beta   90.00
_cell.angle_gamma   90.00
#
_symmetry.space_group_name_H-M   'P 1'
#
loop_
_entity.id
_entity.type
_entity.pdbx_description
1 polymer ?
#
loop_
_entity_poly.entity_id
_entity_poly.type
_entity_poly.pdbx_seq_one_letter_code
_entity_poly.pdbx_strand_id
1 'polypeptide(L)'
;MSVIENSKLTVVGAGAVGSSVAYAALIRGSARHVALYDIAAEKVEAEVLDLAHGAQFTGSSDISGGADVSVAAGSHVVVITAGAKQNPGQTRTELAGVNAGILRRMLPQLLEVAPNAVYVIVTNPCDVLTVIGQEVTGLPPERIFASGTVLDTSRLRWKLAQRAGVSTSSVHAYIVGEHGDTEFPHWSRATIGTVPILDWQPPDGQPTFTTEELDAIAVDVRDAAYKVIQGKGATNYAIGLSSARIVEAILGDQHVVMPVSTVLSDFQGVDGVALSVPSVVSSAGARPILETSFSADELALFHRSAEALRTVATSLR
;
A
#
# COMPACT_ATOMS: atom_id res chain seq x y z
N MET A 1 -14.75 -20.26 -1.87
CA MET A 1 -14.14 -19.89 -0.59
C MET A 1 -14.84 -18.62 -0.12
N SER A 2 -15.05 -18.47 1.18
CA SER A 2 -16.10 -17.63 1.77
C SER A 2 -15.55 -16.39 2.45
N VAL A 3 -16.30 -15.29 2.37
CA VAL A 3 -16.12 -14.05 3.14
C VAL A 3 -15.83 -14.36 4.62
N ILE A 4 -14.90 -13.62 5.23
CA ILE A 4 -14.56 -13.78 6.65
C ILE A 4 -15.62 -13.04 7.50
N GLU A 5 -16.62 -13.77 7.98
CA GLU A 5 -17.78 -13.21 8.70
C GLU A 5 -17.42 -12.53 10.03
N ASN A 6 -16.43 -13.06 10.77
CA ASN A 6 -15.91 -12.44 12.00
C ASN A 6 -14.49 -11.89 11.81
N SER A 7 -14.34 -11.01 10.81
CA SER A 7 -13.05 -10.49 10.39
C SER A 7 -12.36 -9.64 11.46
N LYS A 8 -11.05 -9.83 11.59
CA LYS A 8 -10.19 -9.08 12.51
C LYS A 8 -9.03 -8.46 11.76
N LEU A 9 -8.91 -7.14 11.86
CA LEU A 9 -7.80 -6.33 11.38
C LEU A 9 -6.97 -5.88 12.58
N THR A 10 -5.66 -6.11 12.55
CA THR A 10 -4.73 -5.41 13.45
C THR A 10 -3.94 -4.36 12.68
N VAL A 11 -3.89 -3.14 13.20
CA VAL A 11 -2.99 -2.08 12.75
C VAL A 11 -1.85 -1.97 13.77
N VAL A 12 -0.62 -2.12 13.30
CA VAL A 12 0.59 -2.01 14.10
C VAL A 12 1.19 -0.62 13.91
N GLY A 13 1.31 0.12 15.01
CA GLY A 13 1.69 1.53 15.07
C GLY A 13 0.46 2.43 15.24
N ALA A 14 0.39 3.17 16.35
CA ALA A 14 -0.59 4.20 16.64
C ALA A 14 -0.11 5.60 16.20
N GLY A 15 0.75 5.66 15.18
CA GLY A 15 1.17 6.90 14.51
C GLY A 15 0.03 7.50 13.69
N ALA A 16 0.24 8.69 13.12
CA ALA A 16 -0.78 9.36 12.30
C ALA A 16 -1.30 8.49 11.15
N VAL A 17 -0.44 7.68 10.52
CA VAL A 17 -0.83 6.72 9.49
C VAL A 17 -1.70 5.62 10.09
N GLY A 18 -1.23 4.92 11.12
CA GLY A 18 -1.96 3.81 11.72
C GLY A 18 -3.30 4.19 12.33
N SER A 19 -3.40 5.32 13.04
CA SER A 19 -4.70 5.81 13.52
C SER A 19 -5.64 6.19 12.36
N SER A 20 -5.11 6.71 11.25
CA SER A 20 -5.91 6.96 10.03
C SER A 20 -6.36 5.66 9.34
N VAL A 21 -5.54 4.60 9.37
CA VAL A 21 -5.94 3.26 8.86
C VAL A 21 -7.05 2.70 9.74
N ALA A 22 -6.89 2.73 11.07
CA ALA A 22 -7.89 2.24 12.01
C ALA A 22 -9.22 3.00 11.86
N TYR A 23 -9.16 4.33 11.82
CA TYR A 23 -10.33 5.19 11.58
C TYR A 23 -11.01 4.89 10.24
N ALA A 24 -10.23 4.81 9.15
CA ALA A 24 -10.77 4.48 7.83
C ALA A 24 -11.44 3.11 7.80
N ALA A 25 -10.86 2.11 8.47
CA ALA A 25 -11.44 0.77 8.57
C ALA A 25 -12.77 0.77 9.34
N LEU A 26 -12.87 1.54 10.44
CA LEU A 26 -14.10 1.67 11.22
C LEU A 26 -15.23 2.32 10.42
N ILE A 27 -14.99 3.48 9.81
CA ILE A 27 -16.04 4.22 9.08
C ILE A 27 -16.50 3.50 7.81
N ARG A 28 -15.63 2.66 7.21
CA ARG A 28 -15.95 1.87 6.03
C ARG A 28 -16.51 0.49 6.36
N GLY A 29 -16.46 0.07 7.63
CA GLY A 29 -16.82 -1.28 8.04
C GLY A 29 -15.91 -2.34 7.42
N SER A 30 -14.62 -2.03 7.21
CA SER A 30 -13.67 -2.90 6.52
C SER A 30 -13.40 -4.21 7.27
N ALA A 31 -13.56 -4.23 8.60
CA ALA A 31 -13.44 -5.41 9.45
C ALA A 31 -14.46 -5.36 10.59
N ARG A 32 -14.87 -6.52 11.13
CA ARG A 32 -15.75 -6.58 12.30
C ARG A 32 -15.02 -6.14 13.58
N HIS A 33 -13.78 -6.54 13.73
CA HIS A 33 -12.91 -6.20 14.85
C HIS A 33 -11.68 -5.45 14.34
N VAL A 34 -11.48 -4.22 14.80
CA VAL A 34 -10.25 -3.46 14.57
C VAL A 34 -9.43 -3.46 15.86
N ALA A 35 -8.15 -3.75 15.75
CA ALA A 35 -7.22 -3.78 16.87
C ALA A 35 -6.04 -2.86 16.57
N LEU A 36 -5.69 -1.97 17.51
CA LEU A 36 -4.54 -1.08 17.39
C LEU A 36 -3.45 -1.51 18.37
N TYR A 37 -2.26 -1.83 17.85
CA TYR A 37 -1.12 -2.24 18.66
C TYR A 37 0.02 -1.22 18.53
N ASP A 38 0.51 -0.69 19.65
CA ASP A 38 1.71 0.15 19.71
C ASP A 38 2.37 0.02 21.09
N ILE A 39 3.71 0.01 21.12
CA ILE A 39 4.48 -0.05 22.37
C ILE A 39 4.26 1.16 23.28
N ALA A 40 3.82 2.30 22.73
CA ALA A 40 3.46 3.49 23.48
C ALA A 40 2.07 3.34 24.11
N ALA A 41 2.00 2.65 25.25
CA ALA A 41 0.75 2.28 25.94
C ALA A 41 -0.26 3.43 26.11
N GLU A 42 0.17 4.55 26.69
CA GLU A 42 -0.70 5.73 26.90
C GLU A 42 -1.27 6.27 25.59
N LYS A 43 -0.47 6.22 24.52
CA LYS A 43 -0.88 6.72 23.21
C LYS A 43 -1.90 5.81 22.56
N VAL A 44 -1.65 4.49 22.54
CA VAL A 44 -2.61 3.54 21.94
C VAL A 44 -3.91 3.52 22.73
N GLU A 45 -3.86 3.63 24.06
CA GLU A 45 -5.05 3.75 24.90
C GLU A 45 -5.86 5.02 24.55
N ALA A 46 -5.19 6.16 24.41
CA ALA A 46 -5.86 7.42 24.02
C ALA A 46 -6.50 7.34 22.62
N GLU A 47 -5.79 6.80 21.62
CA GLU A 47 -6.32 6.63 20.26
C GLU A 47 -7.51 5.66 20.23
N VAL A 48 -7.44 4.56 20.97
CA VAL A 48 -8.57 3.60 21.08
C VAL A 48 -9.77 4.25 21.74
N LEU A 49 -9.60 5.01 22.82
CA LEU A 49 -10.69 5.72 23.49
C LEU A 49 -11.35 6.74 22.56
N ASP A 50 -10.57 7.52 21.83
CA ASP A 50 -11.10 8.52 20.89
C ASP A 50 -11.91 7.84 19.77
N LEU A 51 -11.36 6.77 19.16
CA LEU A 51 -12.07 5.98 18.15
C LEU A 51 -13.34 5.32 18.71
N ALA A 52 -13.29 4.80 19.94
CA ALA A 52 -14.41 4.14 20.60
C ALA A 52 -15.56 5.12 20.90
N HIS A 53 -15.26 6.37 21.28
CA HIS A 53 -16.29 7.41 21.45
C HIS A 53 -17.08 7.67 20.16
N GLY A 54 -16.43 7.49 19.00
CA GLY A 54 -17.03 7.59 17.68
C GLY A 54 -17.79 6.34 17.21
N ALA A 55 -17.62 5.19 17.87
CA ALA A 55 -18.09 3.89 17.35
C ALA A 55 -19.61 3.83 17.15
N GLN A 56 -20.40 4.55 17.96
CA GLN A 56 -21.86 4.65 17.81
C GLN A 56 -22.30 5.21 16.44
N PHE A 57 -21.43 5.96 15.76
CA PHE A 57 -21.67 6.57 14.46
C PHE A 57 -21.08 5.77 13.29
N THR A 58 -20.37 4.68 13.59
CA THR A 58 -19.80 3.79 12.58
C THR A 58 -20.69 2.57 12.37
N GLY A 59 -20.30 1.70 11.43
CA GLY A 59 -20.98 0.43 11.22
C GLY A 59 -20.84 -0.51 12.43
N SER A 60 -21.01 -1.81 12.21
CA SER A 60 -21.01 -2.78 13.30
C SER A 60 -19.62 -3.16 13.84
N SER A 61 -18.60 -2.37 13.50
CA SER A 61 -17.20 -2.63 13.87
C SER A 61 -16.91 -2.17 15.30
N ASP A 62 -16.10 -2.93 16.03
CA ASP A 62 -15.51 -2.49 17.29
C ASP A 62 -14.02 -2.17 17.15
N ILE A 63 -13.49 -1.46 18.16
CA ILE A 63 -12.09 -1.09 18.28
C ILE A 63 -11.55 -1.55 19.62
N SER A 64 -10.36 -2.14 19.60
CA SER A 64 -9.58 -2.51 20.78
C SER A 64 -8.13 -2.09 20.57
N GLY A 65 -7.31 -2.09 21.61
CA GLY A 65 -5.89 -1.90 21.45
C GLY A 65 -5.10 -2.00 22.74
N GLY A 66 -3.79 -1.93 22.62
CA GLY A 66 -2.87 -2.03 23.74
C GLY A 66 -1.42 -2.15 23.31
N ALA A 67 -0.52 -2.20 24.30
CA ALA A 67 0.92 -2.32 24.09
C ALA A 67 1.44 -3.76 24.15
N ASP A 68 0.57 -4.73 24.34
CA ASP A 68 0.90 -6.15 24.29
C ASP A 68 0.59 -6.72 22.90
N VAL A 69 1.52 -7.48 22.33
CA VAL A 69 1.38 -8.06 20.99
C VAL A 69 0.20 -9.04 20.88
N SER A 70 -0.27 -9.62 22.00
CA SER A 70 -1.46 -10.48 22.06
C SER A 70 -2.73 -9.80 21.58
N VAL A 71 -2.78 -8.46 21.52
CA VAL A 71 -3.84 -7.70 20.85
C VAL A 71 -4.01 -8.14 19.38
N ALA A 72 -2.92 -8.58 18.72
CA ALA A 72 -2.93 -9.10 17.36
C ALA A 72 -3.43 -10.55 17.23
N ALA A 73 -3.70 -11.24 18.33
CA ALA A 73 -4.04 -12.66 18.30
C ALA A 73 -5.27 -12.97 17.45
N GLY A 74 -5.18 -13.96 16.57
CA GLY A 74 -6.28 -14.37 15.69
C GLY A 74 -6.65 -13.36 14.60
N SER A 75 -5.79 -12.38 14.32
CA SER A 75 -6.02 -11.44 13.22
C SER A 75 -5.97 -12.13 11.86
N HIS A 76 -6.84 -11.69 10.97
CA HIS A 76 -6.91 -12.17 9.59
C HIS A 76 -6.05 -11.30 8.66
N VAL A 77 -5.94 -10.01 8.99
CA VAL A 77 -5.02 -9.07 8.32
C VAL A 77 -4.25 -8.27 9.36
N VAL A 78 -2.96 -8.10 9.14
CA VAL A 78 -2.08 -7.26 9.96
C VAL A 78 -1.46 -6.18 9.07
N VAL A 79 -1.81 -4.93 9.32
CA VAL A 79 -1.24 -3.76 8.61
C VAL A 79 -0.13 -3.15 9.43
N ILE A 80 1.08 -3.11 8.90
CA ILE A 80 2.27 -2.60 9.58
C ILE A 80 2.54 -1.16 9.15
N THR A 81 2.30 -0.23 10.07
CA THR A 81 2.57 1.20 9.91
C THR A 81 3.66 1.71 10.87
N ALA A 82 4.08 0.86 11.81
CA ALA A 82 5.11 1.16 12.78
C ALA A 82 6.47 1.33 12.11
N GLY A 83 7.14 2.43 12.42
CA GLY A 83 8.45 2.77 11.92
C GLY A 83 9.00 4.01 12.63
N ALA A 84 10.30 4.20 12.54
CA ALA A 84 10.97 5.40 13.01
C ALA A 84 10.58 6.61 12.15
N LYS A 85 10.53 7.78 12.78
CA LYS A 85 10.50 9.06 12.07
C LYS A 85 11.92 9.40 11.61
N GLN A 86 12.05 10.00 10.44
CA GLN A 86 13.35 10.48 9.96
C GLN A 86 13.85 11.62 10.85
N ASN A 87 15.04 11.47 11.41
CA ASN A 87 15.69 12.55 12.16
C ASN A 87 16.31 13.59 11.22
N PRO A 88 16.44 14.87 11.62
CA PRO A 88 17.15 15.87 10.83
C PRO A 88 18.56 15.40 10.46
N GLY A 89 18.88 15.38 9.16
CA GLY A 89 20.18 14.94 8.64
C GLY A 89 20.34 13.42 8.43
N GLN A 90 19.39 12.60 8.85
CA GLN A 90 19.41 11.15 8.61
C GLN A 90 19.16 10.85 7.13
N THR A 91 19.96 9.95 6.55
CA THR A 91 19.76 9.49 5.18
C THR A 91 18.57 8.53 5.04
N ARG A 92 18.03 8.39 3.83
CA ARG A 92 16.94 7.42 3.55
C ARG A 92 17.38 5.98 3.86
N THR A 93 18.63 5.63 3.54
CA THR A 93 19.20 4.30 3.79
C THR A 93 19.35 4.00 5.28
N GLU A 94 19.83 4.96 6.08
CA GLU A 94 19.91 4.80 7.54
C GLU A 94 18.53 4.59 8.16
N LEU A 95 17.52 5.37 7.74
CA LEU A 95 16.15 5.20 8.19
C LEU A 95 15.60 3.81 7.82
N ALA A 96 15.89 3.35 6.60
CA ALA A 96 15.52 2.01 6.15
C ALA A 96 16.14 0.91 7.03
N GLY A 97 17.41 1.07 7.42
CA GLY A 97 18.08 0.16 8.35
C GLY A 97 17.43 0.12 9.74
N VAL A 98 17.03 1.27 10.28
CA VAL A 98 16.28 1.34 11.55
C VAL A 98 14.95 0.59 11.44
N ASN A 99 14.18 0.84 10.38
CA ASN A 99 12.89 0.21 10.16
C ASN A 99 13.01 -1.30 9.91
N ALA A 100 14.05 -1.73 9.18
CA ALA A 100 14.39 -3.14 9.02
C ALA A 100 14.66 -3.82 10.37
N GLY A 101 15.41 -3.15 11.26
CA GLY A 101 15.65 -3.64 12.62
C GLY A 101 14.37 -3.76 13.46
N ILE A 102 13.43 -2.81 13.32
CA ILE A 102 12.11 -2.87 13.97
C ILE A 102 11.32 -4.09 13.47
N LEU A 103 11.22 -4.26 12.14
CA LEU A 103 10.50 -5.39 11.52
C LEU A 103 11.09 -6.75 11.92
N ARG A 104 12.43 -6.90 11.91
CA ARG A 104 13.12 -8.13 12.32
C ARG A 104 12.77 -8.60 13.73
N ARG A 105 12.57 -7.66 14.67
CA ARG A 105 12.16 -7.98 16.04
C ARG A 105 10.66 -8.23 16.17
N MET A 106 9.86 -7.48 15.43
CA MET A 106 8.41 -7.43 15.59
C MET A 106 7.66 -8.55 14.85
N LEU A 107 8.08 -8.88 13.63
CA LEU A 107 7.40 -9.88 12.79
C LEU A 107 7.34 -11.27 13.42
N PRO A 108 8.40 -11.82 14.03
CA PRO A 108 8.32 -13.13 14.69
C PRO A 108 7.25 -13.17 15.80
N GLN A 109 7.17 -12.13 16.63
CA GLN A 109 6.18 -12.02 17.70
C GLN A 109 4.74 -11.93 17.15
N LEU A 110 4.55 -11.19 16.06
CA LEU A 110 3.25 -11.11 15.38
C LEU A 110 2.85 -12.46 14.76
N LEU A 111 3.80 -13.22 14.23
CA LEU A 111 3.55 -14.56 13.68
C LEU A 111 3.16 -15.57 14.75
N GLU A 112 3.71 -15.47 15.96
CA GLU A 112 3.34 -16.36 17.08
C GLU A 112 1.86 -16.25 17.43
N VAL A 113 1.29 -15.04 17.37
CA VAL A 113 -0.11 -14.78 17.76
C VAL A 113 -1.08 -14.75 16.57
N ALA A 114 -0.61 -14.46 15.37
CA ALA A 114 -1.42 -14.34 14.15
C ALA A 114 -0.82 -15.11 12.94
N PRO A 115 -0.49 -16.40 13.08
CA PRO A 115 0.27 -17.15 12.06
C PRO A 115 -0.45 -17.29 10.71
N ASN A 116 -1.77 -17.10 10.70
CA ASN A 116 -2.63 -17.23 9.52
C ASN A 116 -2.98 -15.88 8.86
N ALA A 117 -2.50 -14.76 9.38
CA ALA A 117 -2.80 -13.44 8.83
C ALA A 117 -2.13 -13.21 7.47
N VAL A 118 -2.73 -12.34 6.66
CA VAL A 118 -2.04 -11.64 5.56
C VAL A 118 -1.41 -10.38 6.12
N TYR A 119 -0.13 -10.15 5.84
CA TYR A 119 0.63 -9.01 6.32
C TYR A 119 0.77 -7.95 5.24
N VAL A 120 0.36 -6.72 5.55
CA VAL A 120 0.43 -5.58 4.62
C VAL A 120 1.40 -4.53 5.19
N ILE A 121 2.52 -4.31 4.51
CA ILE A 121 3.53 -3.33 4.94
C ILE A 121 3.22 -1.95 4.34
N VAL A 122 3.04 -0.98 5.21
CA VAL A 122 2.87 0.44 4.85
C VAL A 122 4.09 1.27 5.28
N THR A 123 4.84 0.80 6.28
CA THR A 123 6.09 1.44 6.72
C THR A 123 7.06 1.58 5.57
N ASN A 124 7.66 2.77 5.42
CA ASN A 124 8.61 3.06 4.36
C ASN A 124 10.07 2.73 4.72
N PRO A 125 10.92 2.36 3.74
CA PRO A 125 10.58 2.11 2.33
C PRO A 125 9.86 0.77 2.15
N CYS A 126 8.58 0.80 1.76
CA CYS A 126 7.69 -0.36 1.93
C CYS A 126 8.07 -1.56 1.07
N ASP A 127 8.59 -1.32 -0.14
CA ASP A 127 9.04 -2.37 -1.05
C ASP A 127 10.26 -3.11 -0.47
N VAL A 128 11.30 -2.38 -0.05
CA VAL A 128 12.51 -2.98 0.56
C VAL A 128 12.16 -3.73 1.85
N LEU A 129 11.31 -3.14 2.67
CA LEU A 129 10.87 -3.74 3.93
C LEU A 129 10.00 -5.00 3.70
N THR A 130 9.38 -5.13 2.53
CA THR A 130 8.66 -6.35 2.13
C THR A 130 9.60 -7.50 1.83
N VAL A 131 10.71 -7.25 1.14
CA VAL A 131 11.76 -8.28 0.95
C VAL A 131 12.29 -8.77 2.29
N ILE A 132 12.65 -7.84 3.19
CA ILE A 132 13.15 -8.18 4.54
C ILE A 132 12.07 -8.90 5.35
N GLY A 133 10.82 -8.44 5.26
CA GLY A 133 9.70 -9.06 5.96
C GLY A 133 9.48 -10.51 5.51
N GLN A 134 9.52 -10.76 4.20
CA GLN A 134 9.40 -12.10 3.63
C GLN A 134 10.54 -13.02 4.08
N GLU A 135 11.79 -12.53 4.09
CA GLU A 135 12.95 -13.28 4.57
C GLU A 135 12.86 -13.64 6.06
N VAL A 136 12.46 -12.67 6.89
CA VAL A 136 12.36 -12.86 8.35
C VAL A 136 11.25 -13.84 8.72
N THR A 137 10.14 -13.79 7.99
CA THR A 137 8.95 -14.58 8.31
C THR A 137 8.97 -15.96 7.65
N GLY A 138 9.66 -16.11 6.52
CA GLY A 138 9.57 -17.30 5.67
C GLY A 138 8.17 -17.51 5.08
N LEU A 139 7.29 -16.51 5.15
CA LEU A 139 5.96 -16.62 4.58
C LEU A 139 6.04 -16.73 3.04
N PRO A 140 5.03 -17.38 2.42
CA PRO A 140 4.82 -17.26 0.98
C PRO A 140 4.73 -15.78 0.58
N PRO A 141 5.36 -15.35 -0.54
CA PRO A 141 5.36 -13.95 -0.97
C PRO A 141 3.96 -13.32 -1.04
N GLU A 142 2.96 -14.09 -1.45
CA GLU A 142 1.58 -13.60 -1.54
C GLU A 142 1.00 -13.18 -0.19
N ARG A 143 1.49 -13.74 0.93
CA ARG A 143 0.98 -13.48 2.29
C ARG A 143 1.67 -12.33 3.01
N ILE A 144 2.70 -11.73 2.42
CA ILE A 144 3.38 -10.55 2.96
C ILE A 144 3.79 -9.61 1.83
N PHE A 145 3.06 -8.49 1.71
CA PHE A 145 3.24 -7.55 0.62
C PHE A 145 3.08 -6.11 1.12
N ALA A 146 3.62 -5.14 0.40
CA ALA A 146 3.46 -3.72 0.70
C ALA A 146 2.23 -3.12 0.01
N SER A 147 1.69 -2.04 0.61
CA SER A 147 0.63 -1.24 -0.02
C SER A 147 1.02 -0.71 -1.40
N GLY A 148 2.33 -0.57 -1.64
CA GLY A 148 2.88 -0.24 -2.95
C GLY A 148 2.31 1.05 -3.53
N THR A 149 2.12 1.06 -4.83
CA THR A 149 1.68 2.22 -5.62
C THR A 149 0.14 2.33 -5.73
N VAL A 150 -0.63 1.68 -4.84
CA VAL A 150 -2.10 1.80 -4.81
C VAL A 150 -2.53 3.26 -4.62
N LEU A 151 -1.85 3.98 -3.73
CA LEU A 151 -2.14 5.40 -3.48
C LEU A 151 -1.71 6.28 -4.66
N ASP A 152 -0.54 6.04 -5.24
CA ASP A 152 0.00 6.80 -6.38
C ASP A 152 -0.87 6.60 -7.61
N THR A 153 -1.35 5.38 -7.82
CA THR A 153 -2.36 5.06 -8.83
C THR A 153 -3.68 5.80 -8.60
N SER A 154 -4.14 5.91 -7.35
CA SER A 154 -5.35 6.70 -7.02
C SER A 154 -5.18 8.19 -7.38
N ARG A 155 -4.01 8.76 -7.06
CA ARG A 155 -3.65 10.15 -7.41
C ARG A 155 -3.58 10.36 -8.92
N LEU A 156 -2.96 9.43 -9.65
CA LEU A 156 -2.89 9.43 -11.11
C LEU A 156 -4.29 9.45 -11.72
N ARG A 157 -5.13 8.48 -11.34
CA ARG A 157 -6.50 8.36 -11.86
C ARG A 157 -7.32 9.61 -11.56
N TRP A 158 -7.15 10.24 -10.40
CA TRP A 158 -7.84 11.49 -10.07
C TRP A 158 -7.44 12.64 -11.00
N LYS A 159 -6.15 12.84 -11.27
CA LYS A 159 -5.67 13.87 -12.21
C LYS A 159 -6.17 13.63 -13.63
N LEU A 160 -6.06 12.40 -14.11
CA LEU A 160 -6.53 12.01 -15.44
C LEU A 160 -8.04 12.20 -15.59
N ALA A 161 -8.81 11.83 -14.56
CA ALA A 161 -10.27 11.99 -14.56
C ALA A 161 -10.70 13.45 -14.64
N GLN A 162 -10.02 14.35 -13.91
CA GLN A 162 -10.25 15.79 -14.01
C GLN A 162 -9.97 16.31 -15.42
N ARG A 163 -8.86 15.91 -16.01
CA ARG A 163 -8.47 16.34 -17.36
C ARG A 163 -9.38 15.76 -18.45
N ALA A 164 -9.87 14.54 -18.29
CA ALA A 164 -10.77 13.90 -19.23
C ALA A 164 -12.26 14.27 -19.05
N GLY A 165 -12.62 14.93 -17.94
CA GLY A 165 -14.01 15.28 -17.63
C GLY A 165 -14.88 14.07 -17.26
N VAL A 166 -14.30 13.06 -16.61
CA VAL A 166 -14.97 11.80 -16.24
C VAL A 166 -14.84 11.48 -14.75
N SER A 167 -15.55 10.45 -14.28
CA SER A 167 -15.35 9.93 -12.92
C SER A 167 -14.00 9.19 -12.81
N THR A 168 -13.30 9.32 -11.68
CA THR A 168 -12.08 8.55 -11.37
C THR A 168 -12.28 7.04 -11.51
N SER A 169 -13.49 6.55 -11.22
CA SER A 169 -13.85 5.14 -11.35
C SER A 169 -13.80 4.64 -12.82
N SER A 170 -13.96 5.54 -13.78
CA SER A 170 -13.93 5.25 -15.23
C SER A 170 -12.52 5.33 -15.84
N VAL A 171 -11.52 5.80 -15.09
CA VAL A 171 -10.12 5.83 -15.54
C VAL A 171 -9.44 4.54 -15.08
N HIS A 172 -8.78 3.84 -15.99
CA HIS A 172 -8.03 2.63 -15.73
C HIS A 172 -6.57 2.85 -16.12
N ALA A 173 -5.76 3.28 -15.16
CA ALA A 173 -4.33 3.49 -15.31
C ALA A 173 -3.64 3.04 -14.02
N TYR A 174 -2.37 2.63 -14.12
CA TYR A 174 -1.58 2.14 -12.99
C TYR A 174 -0.24 2.85 -12.94
N ILE A 175 0.20 3.19 -11.73
CA ILE A 175 1.61 3.40 -11.42
C ILE A 175 2.17 2.04 -10.98
N VAL A 176 3.34 1.67 -11.47
CA VAL A 176 4.05 0.41 -11.17
C VAL A 176 5.51 0.69 -10.78
N GLY A 177 6.20 -0.32 -10.26
CA GLY A 177 7.58 -0.21 -9.78
C GLY A 177 7.67 0.05 -8.27
N GLU A 178 8.77 0.69 -7.85
CA GLU A 178 8.97 1.17 -6.47
C GLU A 178 7.88 2.19 -6.09
N HIS A 179 7.39 2.18 -4.86
CA HIS A 179 6.70 3.35 -4.30
C HIS A 179 7.75 4.42 -3.93
N GLY A 180 8.04 5.32 -4.87
CA GLY A 180 9.11 6.30 -4.68
C GLY A 180 9.66 6.89 -5.98
N ASP A 181 10.97 7.13 -6.00
CA ASP A 181 11.60 7.93 -7.06
C ASP A 181 11.62 7.20 -8.42
N THR A 182 11.64 5.87 -8.42
CA THR A 182 11.68 5.05 -9.64
C THR A 182 10.33 4.50 -10.09
N GLU A 183 9.23 4.96 -9.48
CA GLU A 183 7.86 4.64 -9.93
C GLU A 183 7.62 5.15 -11.35
N PHE A 184 6.79 4.45 -12.13
CA PHE A 184 6.43 4.89 -13.47
C PHE A 184 5.00 4.50 -13.87
N PRO A 185 4.34 5.29 -14.73
CA PRO A 185 3.02 4.97 -15.24
C PRO A 185 3.07 3.88 -16.33
N HIS A 186 2.09 2.98 -16.31
CA HIS A 186 1.91 1.92 -17.32
C HIS A 186 0.97 2.42 -18.43
N TRP A 187 1.46 3.33 -19.27
CA TRP A 187 0.67 4.01 -20.30
C TRP A 187 0.20 3.10 -21.43
N SER A 188 0.99 2.10 -21.81
CA SER A 188 0.65 1.19 -22.91
C SER A 188 -0.65 0.41 -22.68
N ARG A 189 -1.13 0.36 -21.43
CA ARG A 189 -2.38 -0.28 -21.01
C ARG A 189 -3.40 0.69 -20.39
N ALA A 190 -3.11 1.99 -20.34
CA ALA A 190 -4.01 2.97 -19.77
C ALA A 190 -5.22 3.22 -20.67
N THR A 191 -6.41 3.21 -20.07
CA THR A 191 -7.69 3.41 -20.77
C THR A 191 -8.64 4.30 -19.96
N ILE A 192 -9.61 4.90 -20.65
CA ILE A 192 -10.79 5.51 -20.05
C ILE A 192 -12.01 4.73 -20.56
N GLY A 193 -12.70 4.04 -19.65
CA GLY A 193 -13.64 2.98 -20.03
C GLY A 193 -12.94 1.94 -20.89
N THR A 194 -13.32 1.82 -22.15
CA THR A 194 -12.75 0.87 -23.11
C THR A 194 -11.80 1.52 -24.12
N VAL A 195 -11.54 2.83 -24.01
CA VAL A 195 -10.78 3.60 -25.01
C VAL A 195 -9.34 3.79 -24.52
N PRO A 196 -8.31 3.46 -25.32
CA PRO A 196 -6.92 3.80 -25.00
C PRO A 196 -6.77 5.29 -24.69
N ILE A 197 -5.96 5.62 -23.69
CA ILE A 197 -5.93 6.99 -23.17
C ILE A 197 -5.52 8.04 -24.21
N LEU A 198 -4.61 7.69 -25.13
CA LEU A 198 -4.19 8.56 -26.23
C LEU A 198 -5.27 8.76 -27.31
N ASP A 199 -6.22 7.82 -27.40
CA ASP A 199 -7.34 7.86 -28.33
C ASP A 199 -8.58 8.53 -27.70
N TRP A 200 -8.53 8.86 -26.41
CA TRP A 200 -9.66 9.47 -25.70
C TRP A 200 -9.93 10.87 -26.24
N GLN A 201 -11.18 11.09 -26.66
CA GLN A 201 -11.70 12.39 -27.06
C GLN A 201 -12.54 12.97 -25.91
N PRO A 202 -12.05 14.03 -25.23
CA PRO A 202 -12.80 14.69 -24.17
C PRO A 202 -14.18 15.18 -24.63
N PRO A 203 -15.26 14.95 -23.86
CA PRO A 203 -16.61 15.39 -24.23
C PRO A 203 -16.78 16.92 -24.35
N ASP A 204 -15.89 17.68 -23.71
CA ASP A 204 -15.89 19.14 -23.70
C ASP A 204 -15.11 19.76 -24.88
N GLY A 205 -14.60 18.93 -25.79
CA GLY A 205 -13.87 19.36 -26.99
C GLY A 205 -12.40 19.74 -26.73
N GLN A 206 -11.86 19.45 -25.54
CA GLN A 206 -10.41 19.57 -25.31
C GLN A 206 -9.62 18.64 -26.25
N PRO A 207 -8.35 18.97 -26.56
CA PRO A 207 -7.49 18.06 -27.31
C PRO A 207 -7.34 16.69 -26.65
N THR A 208 -7.11 15.67 -27.48
CA THR A 208 -6.70 14.34 -27.02
C THR A 208 -5.42 14.44 -26.20
N PHE A 209 -5.20 13.47 -25.31
CA PHE A 209 -3.96 13.42 -24.54
C PHE A 209 -2.74 13.25 -25.47
N THR A 210 -1.63 13.88 -25.12
CA THR A 210 -0.31 13.56 -25.70
C THR A 210 0.54 12.83 -24.66
N THR A 211 1.56 12.09 -25.12
CA THR A 211 2.50 11.41 -24.22
C THR A 211 3.21 12.41 -23.30
N GLU A 212 3.60 13.57 -23.83
CA GLU A 212 4.28 14.62 -23.05
C GLU A 212 3.37 15.17 -21.94
N GLU A 213 2.08 15.35 -22.22
CA GLU A 213 1.10 15.76 -21.21
C GLU A 213 0.93 14.69 -20.12
N LEU A 214 0.79 13.43 -20.53
CA LEU A 214 0.64 12.31 -19.59
C LEU A 214 1.86 12.18 -18.68
N ASP A 215 3.07 12.29 -19.23
CA ASP A 215 4.31 12.22 -18.47
C ASP A 215 4.45 13.39 -17.49
N ALA A 216 4.04 14.60 -17.89
CA ALA A 216 3.98 15.74 -16.98
C ALA A 216 2.99 15.50 -15.82
N ILE A 217 1.83 14.91 -16.09
CA ILE A 217 0.84 14.53 -15.06
C ILE A 217 1.45 13.49 -14.10
N ALA A 218 2.19 12.50 -14.60
CA ALA A 218 2.82 11.49 -13.76
C ALA A 218 3.88 12.10 -12.82
N VAL A 219 4.71 13.03 -13.32
CA VAL A 219 5.68 13.78 -12.49
C VAL A 219 4.96 14.57 -11.40
N ASP A 220 3.87 15.27 -11.75
CA ASP A 220 3.07 16.03 -10.79
C ASP A 220 2.45 15.16 -9.69
N VAL A 221 2.05 13.93 -10.04
CA VAL A 221 1.47 12.95 -9.12
C VAL A 221 2.50 12.46 -8.11
N ARG A 222 3.68 12.07 -8.57
CA ARG A 222 4.81 11.69 -7.71
C ARG A 222 5.16 12.81 -6.75
N ASP A 223 5.27 14.03 -7.27
CA ASP A 223 5.69 15.21 -6.50
C ASP A 223 4.58 15.71 -5.54
N ALA A 224 3.31 15.34 -5.76
CA ALA A 224 2.20 15.71 -4.89
C ALA A 224 2.34 15.16 -3.45
N ALA A 225 2.97 13.99 -3.29
CA ALA A 225 3.25 13.43 -1.96
C ALA A 225 4.12 14.39 -1.13
N TYR A 226 5.18 14.93 -1.74
CA TYR A 226 6.08 15.90 -1.09
C TYR A 226 5.36 17.21 -0.76
N LYS A 227 4.52 17.71 -1.67
CA LYS A 227 3.70 18.92 -1.41
C LYS A 227 2.81 18.75 -0.18
N VAL A 228 2.17 17.59 -0.03
CA VAL A 228 1.33 17.29 1.15
C VAL A 228 2.15 17.20 2.44
N ILE A 229 3.30 16.53 2.40
CA ILE A 229 4.18 16.41 3.57
C ILE A 229 4.72 17.80 3.98
N GLN A 230 5.13 18.63 3.02
CA GLN A 230 5.57 20.00 3.29
C GLN A 230 4.44 20.85 3.88
N GLY A 231 3.21 20.71 3.39
CA GLY A 231 2.08 21.52 3.83
C GLY A 231 1.50 21.15 5.20
N LYS A 232 1.47 19.86 5.56
CA LYS A 232 0.84 19.39 6.81
C LYS A 232 1.66 18.40 7.65
N GLY A 233 2.91 18.14 7.28
CA GLY A 233 3.85 17.29 8.03
C GLY A 233 3.70 15.78 7.81
N ALA A 234 2.59 15.28 7.27
CA ALA A 234 2.39 13.85 7.00
C ALA A 234 1.31 13.54 5.95
N THR A 235 1.49 12.45 5.20
CA THR A 235 0.44 11.79 4.41
C THR A 235 -0.23 10.71 5.23
N ASN A 236 -1.40 10.98 5.82
CA ASN A 236 -2.10 10.03 6.71
C ASN A 236 -3.50 9.60 6.20
N TYR A 237 -4.37 10.53 5.78
CA TYR A 237 -5.74 10.16 5.38
C TYR A 237 -5.82 9.31 4.11
N ALA A 238 -5.11 9.71 3.05
CA ALA A 238 -5.20 9.02 1.78
C ALA A 238 -4.60 7.60 1.83
N ILE A 239 -3.48 7.44 2.55
CA ILE A 239 -2.88 6.12 2.81
C ILE A 239 -3.75 5.28 3.77
N GLY A 240 -4.45 5.92 4.72
CA GLY A 240 -5.45 5.26 5.57
C GLY A 240 -6.57 4.62 4.74
N LEU A 241 -7.15 5.39 3.82
CA LEU A 241 -8.20 4.92 2.91
C LEU A 241 -7.70 3.85 1.93
N SER A 242 -6.53 4.01 1.33
CA SER A 242 -5.99 2.99 0.40
C SER A 242 -5.67 1.68 1.13
N SER A 243 -5.14 1.76 2.35
CA SER A 243 -4.87 0.57 3.18
C SER A 243 -6.18 -0.12 3.60
N ALA A 244 -7.20 0.62 4.01
CA ALA A 244 -8.52 0.06 4.31
C ALA A 244 -9.13 -0.64 3.08
N ARG A 245 -8.95 -0.09 1.88
CA ARG A 245 -9.40 -0.72 0.63
C ARG A 245 -8.67 -2.04 0.33
N ILE A 246 -7.37 -2.12 0.61
CA ILE A 246 -6.59 -3.38 0.50
C ILE A 246 -7.12 -4.40 1.50
N VAL A 247 -7.36 -3.98 2.75
CA VAL A 247 -7.92 -4.85 3.80
C VAL A 247 -9.28 -5.42 3.38
N GLU A 248 -10.17 -4.61 2.80
CA GLU A 248 -11.46 -5.07 2.27
C GLU A 248 -11.32 -6.11 1.16
N ALA A 249 -10.32 -5.96 0.29
CA ALA A 249 -10.05 -6.94 -0.76
C ALA A 249 -9.67 -8.31 -0.19
N ILE A 250 -8.89 -8.32 0.88
CA ILE A 250 -8.44 -9.54 1.56
C ILE A 250 -9.60 -10.16 2.35
N LEU A 251 -10.23 -9.40 3.24
CA LEU A 251 -11.26 -9.92 4.15
C LEU A 251 -12.55 -10.33 3.41
N GLY A 252 -12.86 -9.63 2.32
CA GLY A 252 -14.01 -9.92 1.46
C GLY A 252 -13.74 -10.92 0.34
N ASP A 253 -12.53 -11.50 0.27
CA ASP A 253 -12.08 -12.39 -0.81
C ASP A 253 -12.48 -11.88 -2.21
N GLN A 254 -12.08 -10.64 -2.54
CA GLN A 254 -12.68 -9.93 -3.68
C GLN A 254 -12.06 -10.25 -5.04
N HIS A 255 -10.88 -10.87 -5.08
CA HIS A 255 -10.13 -11.15 -6.32
C HIS A 255 -9.95 -9.90 -7.21
N VAL A 256 -9.69 -8.76 -6.58
CA VAL A 256 -9.59 -7.46 -7.26
C VAL A 256 -8.16 -7.15 -7.68
N VAL A 257 -7.98 -6.52 -8.84
CA VAL A 257 -6.65 -6.15 -9.34
C VAL A 257 -6.19 -4.82 -8.74
N MET A 258 -5.04 -4.83 -8.06
CA MET A 258 -4.42 -3.66 -7.45
C MET A 258 -2.90 -3.68 -7.67
N PRO A 259 -2.23 -2.51 -7.81
CA PRO A 259 -0.77 -2.43 -7.94
C PRO A 259 -0.13 -2.43 -6.54
N VAL A 260 -0.14 -3.59 -5.90
CA VAL A 260 0.53 -3.82 -4.61
C VAL A 260 1.91 -4.43 -4.84
N SER A 261 2.79 -4.31 -3.83
CA SER A 261 4.19 -4.70 -3.97
C SER A 261 4.47 -6.01 -3.25
N THR A 262 4.74 -7.07 -4.01
CA THR A 262 5.09 -8.39 -3.48
C THR A 262 6.46 -8.81 -4.00
N VAL A 263 7.16 -9.66 -3.26
CA VAL A 263 8.41 -10.26 -3.75
C VAL A 263 8.11 -11.03 -5.02
N LEU A 264 8.72 -10.60 -6.13
CA LEU A 264 8.50 -11.17 -7.45
C LEU A 264 9.35 -12.42 -7.65
N SER A 265 8.78 -13.35 -8.42
CA SER A 265 9.47 -14.53 -8.93
C SER A 265 9.13 -14.68 -10.41
N ASP A 266 10.16 -14.73 -11.25
CA ASP A 266 10.12 -14.81 -12.71
C ASP A 266 9.13 -13.83 -13.36
N PHE A 267 9.01 -12.62 -12.80
CA PHE A 267 8.13 -11.59 -13.35
C PHE A 267 8.93 -10.72 -14.30
N GLN A 268 8.73 -10.91 -15.61
CA GLN A 268 9.46 -10.16 -16.65
C GLN A 268 10.99 -10.22 -16.45
N GLY A 269 11.51 -11.37 -16.00
CA GLY A 269 12.94 -11.58 -15.70
C GLY A 269 13.43 -10.99 -14.38
N VAL A 270 12.54 -10.59 -13.47
CA VAL A 270 12.88 -10.07 -12.14
C VAL A 270 12.51 -11.09 -11.05
N ASP A 271 13.51 -11.43 -10.23
CA ASP A 271 13.41 -12.32 -9.08
C ASP A 271 13.96 -11.70 -7.79
N GLY A 272 13.27 -11.97 -6.67
CA GLY A 272 13.75 -11.69 -5.31
C GLY A 272 13.71 -10.22 -4.91
N VAL A 273 12.94 -9.40 -5.63
CA VAL A 273 12.73 -7.97 -5.34
C VAL A 273 11.22 -7.75 -5.21
N ALA A 274 10.79 -6.94 -4.24
CA ALA A 274 9.40 -6.53 -4.15
C ALA A 274 9.18 -5.26 -4.98
N LEU A 275 8.20 -5.29 -5.89
CA LEU A 275 7.79 -4.14 -6.71
C LEU A 275 6.28 -4.15 -6.88
N SER A 276 5.71 -2.95 -7.00
CA SER A 276 4.28 -2.79 -7.29
C SER A 276 3.99 -3.17 -8.74
N VAL A 277 3.19 -4.22 -8.92
CA VAL A 277 2.70 -4.69 -10.22
C VAL A 277 1.22 -5.05 -10.10
N PRO A 278 0.44 -5.01 -11.20
CA PRO A 278 -0.94 -5.49 -11.19
C PRO A 278 -1.02 -6.90 -10.60
N SER A 279 -1.72 -7.02 -9.48
CA SER A 279 -1.83 -8.25 -8.70
C SER A 279 -3.27 -8.50 -8.32
N VAL A 280 -3.70 -9.76 -8.37
CA VAL A 280 -5.00 -10.20 -7.84
C VAL A 280 -4.88 -10.25 -6.32
N VAL A 281 -5.68 -9.43 -5.63
CA VAL A 281 -5.74 -9.37 -4.17
C VAL A 281 -7.02 -10.06 -3.69
N SER A 282 -6.85 -11.03 -2.79
CA SER A 282 -7.89 -11.94 -2.30
C SER A 282 -7.63 -12.33 -0.85
N SER A 283 -8.41 -13.24 -0.26
CA SER A 283 -8.14 -13.73 1.09
C SER A 283 -6.83 -14.51 1.20
N ALA A 284 -6.29 -14.99 0.09
CA ALA A 284 -4.98 -15.65 0.02
C ALA A 284 -3.80 -14.66 0.00
N GLY A 285 -4.08 -13.35 -0.10
CA GLY A 285 -3.08 -12.30 -0.25
C GLY A 285 -2.98 -11.79 -1.68
N ALA A 286 -1.77 -11.42 -2.13
CA ALA A 286 -1.53 -10.75 -3.41
C ALA A 286 -0.73 -11.62 -4.39
N ARG A 287 -1.30 -11.92 -5.54
CA ARG A 287 -0.64 -12.69 -6.61
C ARG A 287 -0.41 -11.83 -7.86
N PRO A 288 0.84 -11.62 -8.31
CA PRO A 288 1.12 -10.90 -9.55
C PRO A 288 0.44 -11.55 -10.76
N ILE A 289 -0.04 -10.71 -11.68
CA ILE A 289 -0.56 -11.15 -12.97
C ILE A 289 0.65 -11.27 -13.92
N LEU A 290 1.16 -12.49 -14.09
CA LEU A 290 2.38 -12.76 -14.86
C LEU A 290 2.25 -12.35 -16.34
N GLU A 291 1.01 -12.31 -16.85
CA GLU A 291 0.67 -11.89 -18.20
C GLU A 291 0.75 -10.38 -18.41
N THR A 292 1.03 -9.60 -17.35
CA THR A 292 1.24 -8.15 -17.47
C THR A 292 2.44 -7.88 -18.38
N SER A 293 2.16 -7.38 -19.57
CA SER A 293 3.17 -6.99 -20.57
C SER A 293 3.49 -5.51 -20.47
N PHE A 294 4.71 -5.12 -20.81
CA PHE A 294 5.16 -3.73 -20.92
C PHE A 294 5.57 -3.40 -22.36
N SER A 295 5.55 -2.12 -22.73
CA SER A 295 6.30 -1.64 -23.89
C SER A 295 7.81 -1.80 -23.67
N ALA A 296 8.62 -1.64 -24.72
CA ALA A 296 10.08 -1.73 -24.59
C ALA A 296 10.64 -0.68 -23.61
N ASP A 297 10.12 0.55 -23.66
CA ASP A 297 10.53 1.62 -22.76
C ASP A 297 10.09 1.32 -21.33
N GLU A 298 8.82 0.95 -21.12
CA GLU A 298 8.28 0.59 -19.80
C GLU A 298 9.03 -0.59 -19.17
N LEU A 299 9.42 -1.60 -19.96
CA LEU A 299 10.22 -2.73 -19.49
C LEU A 299 11.60 -2.27 -19.01
N ALA A 300 12.23 -1.33 -19.71
CA ALA A 300 13.49 -0.74 -19.27
C ALA A 300 13.33 0.07 -17.97
N LEU A 301 12.22 0.81 -17.81
CA LEU A 301 11.91 1.50 -16.54
C LEU A 301 11.69 0.49 -15.41
N PHE A 302 11.00 -0.61 -15.69
CA PHE A 302 10.75 -1.70 -14.74
C PHE A 302 12.05 -2.33 -14.23
N HIS A 303 12.96 -2.72 -15.13
CA HIS A 303 14.26 -3.29 -14.77
C HIS A 303 15.13 -2.31 -14.00
N ARG A 304 15.11 -1.02 -14.36
CA ARG A 304 15.82 0.01 -13.61
C ARG A 304 15.28 0.17 -12.18
N SER A 305 13.95 0.15 -12.00
CA SER A 305 13.34 0.20 -10.68
C SER A 305 13.70 -1.04 -9.84
N ALA A 306 13.70 -2.22 -10.46
CA ALA A 306 14.14 -3.46 -9.81
C ALA A 306 15.59 -3.40 -9.32
N GLU A 307 16.50 -2.85 -10.14
CA GLU A 307 17.92 -2.74 -9.78
C GLU A 307 18.17 -1.73 -8.66
N ALA A 308 17.45 -0.61 -8.67
CA ALA A 308 17.51 0.39 -7.60
C ALA A 308 17.11 -0.23 -6.25
N LEU A 309 15.98 -0.96 -6.22
CA LEU A 309 15.55 -1.64 -5.00
C LEU A 309 16.47 -2.78 -4.58
N ARG A 310 17.00 -3.56 -5.53
CA ARG A 310 17.96 -4.64 -5.24
C ARG A 310 19.20 -4.10 -4.53
N THR A 311 19.71 -2.97 -4.99
CA THR A 311 20.86 -2.29 -4.38
C THR A 311 20.56 -1.92 -2.93
N VAL A 312 19.41 -1.29 -2.67
CA VAL A 312 19.02 -0.88 -1.31
C VAL A 312 18.79 -2.10 -0.42
N ALA A 313 18.02 -3.09 -0.87
CA ALA A 313 17.75 -4.31 -0.09
C ALA A 313 19.04 -5.05 0.28
N THR A 314 20.00 -5.16 -0.64
CA THR A 314 21.30 -5.80 -0.40
C THR A 314 22.10 -5.04 0.67
N SER A 315 22.01 -3.70 0.70
CA SER A 315 22.72 -2.90 1.71
C SER A 315 22.16 -3.03 3.14
N LEU A 316 20.97 -3.63 3.31
CA LEU A 316 20.28 -3.78 4.59
C LEU A 316 20.28 -5.22 5.14
N ARG A 317 20.80 -6.18 4.37
CA ARG A 317 21.04 -7.56 4.79
C ARG A 317 22.33 -7.65 5.60
#